data_AF-A0A0R2CP94-F1
#
_entry.id   AF-A0A0R2CP94-F1
#
_cell.length_a   1.000
_cell.length_b   1.000
_cell.length_c   1.000
_cell.angle_alpha   90.00
_cell.angle_beta   90.00
_cell.angle_gamma   90.00
#
_symmetry.space_group_name_H-M   'P 1'
#
loop_
_entity.id
_entity.type
_entity.pdbx_description
1 polymer ?
#
loop_
_entity_poly.entity_id
_entity_poly.type
_entity_poly.pdbx_seq_one_letter_code
_entity_poly.pdbx_strand_id
1 'polypeptide(L)'
;MPKAQNTENSMERRIVQRLTAEQIVKRTIEAIGHCDQRSKEVLDLLYLEDYSDTMCFMHIGYSRSHYFDVVKPEALLQFADCYMMDDLHIYKEN
;
A
#
# COMPACT_ATOMS: atom_id res chain seq x y z
N MET A 1 -39.21 15.56 -27.95
CA MET A 1 -37.80 15.97 -27.69
C MET A 1 -37.03 14.73 -27.26
N PRO A 2 -35.93 14.33 -27.93
CA PRO A 2 -35.13 13.20 -27.48
C PRO A 2 -34.25 13.63 -26.29
N LYS A 3 -34.21 12.83 -25.23
CA LYS A 3 -33.30 13.02 -24.08
C LYS A 3 -31.88 12.69 -24.52
N ALA A 4 -30.95 13.62 -24.36
CA ALA A 4 -29.53 13.39 -24.57
C ALA A 4 -29.06 12.21 -23.70
N GLN A 5 -28.41 11.23 -24.31
CA GLN A 5 -27.84 10.08 -23.63
C GLN A 5 -26.55 10.49 -22.90
N ASN A 6 -26.44 10.10 -21.64
CA ASN A 6 -25.36 10.36 -20.67
C ASN A 6 -23.99 9.73 -21.05
N THR A 7 -23.53 9.83 -22.30
CA THR A 7 -22.31 9.16 -22.77
C THR A 7 -21.02 9.87 -22.31
N GLU A 8 -21.07 11.17 -22.05
CA GLU A 8 -19.94 12.00 -21.56
C GLU A 8 -19.40 11.52 -20.20
N ASN A 9 -20.28 11.05 -19.32
CA ASN A 9 -19.91 10.59 -17.98
C ASN A 9 -18.99 9.36 -17.95
N SER A 10 -18.96 8.55 -19.01
CA SER A 10 -18.18 7.30 -19.00
C SER A 10 -16.70 7.52 -19.30
N MET A 11 -16.38 8.47 -20.18
CA MET A 11 -14.99 8.78 -20.54
C MET A 11 -14.30 9.59 -19.45
N GLU A 12 -14.99 10.59 -18.89
CA GLU A 12 -14.47 11.38 -17.77
C GLU A 12 -14.17 10.50 -16.55
N ARG A 13 -15.06 9.57 -16.20
CA ARG A 13 -14.82 8.60 -15.11
C ARG A 13 -13.59 7.75 -15.35
N ARG A 14 -13.37 7.25 -16.57
CA ARG A 14 -12.18 6.44 -16.91
C ARG A 14 -10.90 7.26 -16.80
N ILE A 15 -10.93 8.52 -17.24
CA ILE A 15 -9.79 9.44 -17.12
C ILE A 15 -9.47 9.69 -15.65
N VAL A 16 -10.48 10.01 -14.83
CA VAL A 16 -10.31 10.21 -13.39
C VAL A 16 -9.75 8.96 -12.71
N GLN A 17 -10.32 7.78 -12.99
CA GLN A 17 -9.83 6.50 -12.45
C GLN A 17 -8.37 6.25 -12.80
N ARG A 18 -7.96 6.53 -14.04
CA ARG A 18 -6.58 6.37 -14.47
C ARG A 18 -5.65 7.33 -13.74
N LEU A 19 -6.00 8.61 -13.65
CA LEU A 19 -5.22 9.61 -12.93
C LEU A 19 -5.07 9.24 -11.44
N THR A 20 -6.15 8.77 -10.82
CA THR A 20 -6.12 8.28 -9.43
C THR A 20 -5.20 7.07 -9.30
N ALA A 21 -5.28 6.09 -10.21
CA ALA A 21 -4.41 4.92 -10.18
C ALA A 21 -2.93 5.27 -10.33
N GLU A 22 -2.58 6.17 -11.26
CA GLU A 22 -1.21 6.66 -11.44
C GLU A 22 -0.71 7.36 -10.16
N GLN A 23 -1.57 8.16 -9.52
CA GLN A 23 -1.24 8.85 -8.27
C GLN A 23 -1.04 7.88 -7.10
N ILE A 24 -1.89 6.86 -6.98
CA ILE A 24 -1.75 5.80 -5.96
C ILE A 24 -0.40 5.11 -6.12
N VAL A 25 -0.09 4.61 -7.33
CA VAL A 25 1.17 3.90 -7.58
C VAL A 25 2.38 4.77 -7.24
N LYS A 26 2.37 6.03 -7.69
CA LYS A 26 3.45 6.98 -7.40
C LYS A 26 3.65 7.16 -5.89
N ARG A 27 2.56 7.32 -5.15
CA ARG A 27 2.60 7.58 -3.69
C ARG A 27 2.96 6.34 -2.90
N THR A 28 2.56 5.15 -3.35
CA THR A 28 3.00 3.89 -2.78
C THR A 28 4.52 3.73 -2.89
N ILE A 29 5.09 3.98 -4.07
CA ILE A 29 6.55 3.90 -4.27
C ILE A 29 7.27 4.94 -3.40
N GLU A 30 6.79 6.19 -3.37
CA GLU A 30 7.36 7.23 -2.50
C GLU A 30 7.27 6.86 -1.01
N ALA A 31 6.15 6.31 -0.55
CA ALA A 31 5.95 5.91 0.84
C ALA A 31 6.91 4.78 1.25
N ILE A 32 7.01 3.71 0.45
CA ILE A 32 8.01 2.65 0.67
C ILE A 32 9.42 3.25 0.67
N GLY A 33 9.72 4.16 -0.25
CA GLY A 33 11.01 4.87 -0.34
C GLY A 33 11.39 5.69 0.90
N HIS A 34 10.42 6.11 1.72
CA HIS A 34 10.65 6.86 2.96
C HIS A 34 10.72 5.98 4.22
N CYS A 35 10.31 4.72 4.15
CA CYS A 35 10.48 3.78 5.26
C CYS A 35 11.98 3.50 5.56
N ASP A 36 12.25 2.96 6.75
CA ASP A 36 13.58 2.46 7.08
C ASP A 36 13.94 1.20 6.26
N GLN A 37 15.21 0.79 6.30
CA GLN A 37 15.71 -0.28 5.47
C GLN A 37 15.03 -1.63 5.74
N ARG A 38 14.70 -1.93 7.00
CA ARG A 38 14.07 -3.20 7.38
C ARG A 38 12.60 -3.21 6.92
N SER A 39 11.88 -2.12 7.12
CA SER A 39 10.50 -1.98 6.66
C SER A 39 10.40 -2.03 5.14
N LYS A 40 11.33 -1.36 4.43
CA LYS A 40 11.45 -1.46 2.95
C LYS A 40 11.57 -2.90 2.50
N GLU A 41 12.53 -3.63 3.05
CA GLU A 41 12.78 -5.02 2.69
C GLU A 41 11.53 -5.90 2.90
N VAL A 42 10.83 -5.73 4.03
CA VAL A 42 9.59 -6.47 4.31
C VAL A 42 8.49 -6.13 3.29
N LEU A 43 8.30 -4.84 2.98
CA LEU A 43 7.27 -4.38 2.04
C LEU A 43 7.55 -4.82 0.60
N ASP A 44 8.82 -4.73 0.17
CA ASP A 44 9.25 -5.17 -1.16
C ASP A 44 9.03 -6.67 -1.32
N LEU A 45 9.49 -7.48 -0.36
CA LEU A 45 9.31 -8.93 -0.39
C LEU A 45 7.83 -9.30 -0.46
N LEU A 46 6.99 -8.72 0.40
CA LEU A 46 5.57 -9.07 0.48
C LEU A 46 4.75 -8.63 -0.73
N TYR A 47 4.98 -7.43 -1.24
CA TYR A 47 4.05 -6.77 -2.15
C TYR A 47 4.60 -6.50 -3.55
N LEU A 48 5.92 -6.58 -3.75
CA LEU A 48 6.55 -6.44 -5.06
C LEU A 48 7.10 -7.78 -5.59
N GLU A 49 7.64 -8.61 -4.71
CA GLU A 49 8.23 -9.92 -5.04
C GLU A 49 7.27 -11.10 -4.78
N ASP A 50 6.04 -10.82 -4.32
CA ASP A 50 4.99 -11.83 -4.07
C ASP A 50 5.38 -12.92 -3.04
N TYR A 51 6.25 -12.59 -2.08
CA TYR A 51 6.58 -13.53 -1.00
C TYR A 51 5.38 -13.70 -0.06
N SER A 52 5.10 -14.95 0.30
CA SER A 52 4.26 -15.21 1.46
C SER A 52 4.95 -14.74 2.75
N ASP A 53 4.18 -14.47 3.80
CA ASP A 53 4.74 -14.15 5.13
C ASP A 53 5.75 -15.20 5.61
N THR A 54 5.48 -16.48 5.34
CA THR A 54 6.39 -17.58 5.67
C THR A 54 7.73 -17.45 4.94
N MET A 55 7.70 -17.16 3.65
CA MET A 55 8.92 -16.94 2.86
C MET A 55 9.66 -15.70 3.35
N CYS A 56 8.93 -14.62 3.67
CA CYS A 56 9.50 -13.35 4.12
C CYS A 56 10.30 -13.53 5.42
N PHE A 57 9.70 -14.03 6.50
CA PHE A 57 10.42 -14.17 7.77
C PHE A 57 11.55 -15.20 7.73
N MET A 58 11.40 -16.25 6.91
CA MET A 58 12.49 -17.21 6.68
C MET A 58 13.65 -16.60 5.91
N HIS A 59 13.37 -15.72 4.95
CA HIS A 59 14.39 -15.05 4.14
C HIS A 59 15.20 -14.04 4.96
N ILE A 60 14.54 -13.16 5.72
CA ILE A 60 15.16 -12.11 6.52
C ILE A 60 15.68 -12.60 7.89
N GLY A 61 15.47 -13.88 8.23
CA GLY A 61 16.05 -14.51 9.41
C GLY A 61 15.34 -14.22 10.74
N TYR A 62 14.06 -13.82 10.73
CA TYR A 62 13.29 -13.64 11.95
C TYR A 62 12.53 -14.89 12.36
N SER A 63 12.30 -15.04 13.67
CA SER A 63 11.32 -16.01 14.15
C SER A 63 9.92 -15.61 13.72
N ARG A 64 9.04 -16.60 13.52
CA ARG A 64 7.64 -16.38 13.15
C ARG A 64 6.96 -15.38 14.09
N SER A 65 7.06 -15.58 15.40
CA SER A 65 6.42 -14.69 16.39
C SER A 65 6.94 -13.27 16.29
N HIS A 66 8.26 -13.08 16.26
CA HIS A 66 8.83 -11.74 16.18
C HIS A 66 8.46 -11.01 14.88
N TYR A 67 8.37 -11.76 13.77
CA TYR A 67 7.91 -11.20 12.50
C TYR A 67 6.47 -10.69 12.57
N PHE A 68 5.53 -11.50 13.08
CA PHE A 68 4.11 -11.12 13.14
C PHE A 68 3.79 -10.10 14.24
N ASP A 69 4.52 -10.13 15.35
CA ASP A 69 4.22 -9.28 16.52
C ASP A 69 4.92 -7.92 16.45
N VAL A 70 6.05 -7.82 15.72
CA VAL A 70 6.90 -6.62 15.70
C VAL A 70 7.21 -6.18 14.28
N VAL A 71 7.92 -7.01 13.51
CA VAL A 71 8.56 -6.56 12.26
C VAL A 71 7.55 -6.15 11.19
N LYS A 72 6.56 -7.01 10.91
CA LYS A 72 5.52 -6.71 9.91
C LYS A 72 4.60 -5.57 10.36
N PRO A 73 4.06 -5.56 11.60
CA PRO A 73 3.28 -4.42 12.07
C PRO A 73 4.02 -3.08 11.97
N GLU A 74 5.30 -3.05 12.36
CA GLU A 74 6.11 -1.84 12.30
C GLU A 74 6.32 -1.36 10.86
N ALA A 75 6.60 -2.27 9.93
CA ALA A 75 6.72 -1.94 8.50
C ALA A 75 5.43 -1.35 7.93
N LEU A 76 4.28 -1.93 8.29
CA LEU A 76 2.96 -1.46 7.83
C LEU A 76 2.58 -0.10 8.43
N LEU A 77 2.89 0.12 9.72
CA LEU A 77 2.65 1.40 10.38
C LEU A 77 3.55 2.50 9.79
N GLN A 78 4.83 2.21 9.59
CA GLN A 78 5.74 3.18 8.97
C GLN A 78 5.34 3.51 7.53
N PHE A 79 4.85 2.52 6.77
CA PHE A 79 4.25 2.79 5.46
C PHE A 79 3.04 3.71 5.58
N ALA A 80 2.12 3.45 6.51
CA ALA A 80 0.95 4.30 6.75
C ALA A 80 1.34 5.74 7.09
N ASP A 81 2.34 5.93 7.97
CA ASP A 81 2.89 7.24 8.32
C ASP A 81 3.48 7.98 7.10
N CYS A 82 4.09 7.24 6.17
CA CYS A 82 4.70 7.80 4.97
C CYS A 82 3.70 8.01 3.82
N TYR A 83 2.53 7.38 3.85
CA TYR A 83 1.55 7.40 2.78
C TYR A 83 0.65 8.64 2.86
N MET A 84 1.16 9.79 2.43
CA MET A 84 0.50 11.10 2.58
C MET A 84 -0.75 11.35 1.70
N MET A 85 -1.34 10.32 1.08
CA MET A 85 -2.58 10.48 0.30
C MET A 85 -3.83 10.36 1.17
N ASP A 86 -3.81 9.40 2.09
CA ASP A 86 -4.94 9.04 2.94
C ASP A 86 -4.40 8.59 4.29
N ASP A 87 -5.17 8.78 5.36
CA ASP A 87 -4.83 8.19 6.65
C ASP A 87 -5.17 6.69 6.61
N LEU A 88 -4.13 5.85 6.59
CA LEU A 88 -4.26 4.40 6.59
C LEU A 88 -4.34 3.79 7.99
N HIS A 89 -4.24 4.60 9.05
CA HIS A 89 -4.28 4.10 10.42
C HIS A 89 -5.69 3.63 10.81
N ILE A 90 -5.74 2.49 11.50
CA ILE A 90 -6.95 1.99 12.15
C ILE A 90 -6.75 2.09 13.66
N TYR A 91 -7.44 3.04 14.29
CA TYR A 91 -7.43 3.23 15.74
C TYR A 91 -8.41 2.27 16.41
N LYS A 92 -7.97 1.57 17.46
CA LYS A 92 -8.89 0.79 18.30
C LYS A 92 -9.57 1.75 19.28
N GLU A 93 -10.90 1.76 19.27
CA GLU A 93 -11.68 2.37 20.35
C GLU A 93 -11.46 1.54 21.63
N ASN A 94 -11.15 2.22 22.73
CA ASN A 94 -10.94 1.62 24.05
C ASN A 94 -12.25 1.48 24.83
#